data_AF-A0A7L4BWE3-F1
#
_entry.id   AF-A0A7L4BWE3-F1
#
_cell.length_a   1.000
_cell.length_b   1.000
_cell.length_c   1.000
_cell.angle_alpha   90.00
_cell.angle_beta   90.00
_cell.angle_gamma   90.00
#
_symmetry.space_group_name_H-M   'P 1'
#
loop_
_entity.id
_entity.type
_entity.pdbx_description
1 polymer ?
#
loop_
_entity_poly.entity_id
_entity_poly.type
_entity_poly.pdbx_seq_one_letter_code
_entity_poly.pdbx_strand_id
1 'polypeptide(L)'
;QTYYHWLEHKQAEEELLGGRNKQEPPKLVTPFIQKVETYDSVVRIAGSLGQVAVSTCYSPRRAIDAVHHSLVEEVGCNHCAFLSPLLKAAGSHRLRALHRIEKLFLQLLEVEATQQKMSLALEEQQPCCQEQKSQEVELIYQALKIRACSNEEEAEDEFLQLLCVRKGKKLTARLLPHLTQEQAEKILLTITHHLPFLMKKDMLDE
;
A
#
# COMPACT_ATOMS: atom_id res chain seq x y z
N GLN A 1 13.43 18.63 29.16
CA GLN A 1 13.75 17.21 28.86
C GLN A 1 14.11 16.43 30.11
N THR A 2 15.03 16.92 30.96
CA THR A 2 15.43 16.28 32.23
C THR A 2 14.26 15.92 33.16
N TYR A 3 13.24 16.78 33.24
CA TYR A 3 12.03 16.53 34.04
C TYR A 3 11.26 15.27 33.62
N TYR A 4 11.10 15.03 32.32
CA TYR A 4 10.39 13.86 31.79
C TYR A 4 11.21 12.58 31.99
N HIS A 5 12.52 12.68 31.79
CA HIS A 5 13.44 11.58 32.04
C HIS A 5 13.45 11.13 33.51
N TRP A 6 13.30 12.09 34.43
CA TRP A 6 13.16 11.82 35.87
C TRP A 6 11.82 11.12 36.20
N LEU A 7 10.72 11.55 35.57
CA LEU A 7 9.41 10.90 35.71
C LEU A 7 9.43 9.46 35.21
N GLU A 8 10.02 9.19 34.05
CA GLU A 8 10.13 7.86 33.46
C GLU A 8 10.98 6.92 34.34
N HIS A 9 12.10 7.42 34.86
CA HIS A 9 12.96 6.66 35.78
C HIS A 9 12.23 6.31 37.07
N LYS A 10 11.53 7.29 37.66
CA LYS A 10 10.79 7.11 38.90
C LYS A 10 9.62 6.11 38.72
N GLN A 11 8.97 6.14 37.56
CA GLN A 11 7.90 5.20 37.21
C GLN A 11 8.44 3.77 37.03
N ALA A 12 9.61 3.60 36.40
CA ALA A 12 10.26 2.31 36.25
C ALA A 12 10.70 1.70 37.61
N GLU A 13 11.19 2.53 38.54
CA GLU A 13 11.54 2.07 39.90
C GLU A 13 10.32 1.60 40.70
N GLU A 14 9.17 2.27 40.59
CA GLU A 14 7.92 1.85 41.25
C GLU A 14 7.36 0.53 40.67
N GLU A 15 7.56 0.26 39.38
CA GLU A 15 7.14 -1.01 38.75
C GLU A 15 7.97 -2.22 39.23
N LEU A 16 9.27 -2.03 39.47
CA LEU A 16 10.16 -3.07 39.99
C LEU A 16 9.85 -3.46 41.44
N LEU A 17 9.32 -2.52 42.23
CA LEU A 17 8.96 -2.73 43.64
C LEU A 17 7.57 -3.34 43.83
N GLY A 18 6.87 -3.72 42.75
CA GLY A 18 5.58 -4.44 42.82
C GLY A 18 4.41 -3.61 43.38
N GLY A 19 4.58 -2.29 43.50
CA GLY A 19 3.61 -1.35 44.09
C GLY A 19 2.42 -1.00 43.19
N ARG A 20 2.03 -1.85 42.24
CA ARG A 20 0.98 -1.57 41.24
C ARG A 20 -0.46 -1.71 41.75
N ASN A 21 -0.69 -1.45 43.03
CA ASN A 21 -2.04 -1.45 43.59
C ASN A 21 -2.41 -0.05 44.08
N LYS A 22 -3.13 0.69 43.23
CA LYS A 22 -3.99 1.86 43.51
C LYS A 22 -3.44 3.29 43.30
N GLN A 23 -2.73 3.57 42.22
CA GLN A 23 -2.71 4.95 41.69
C GLN A 23 -3.34 4.96 40.31
N GLU A 24 -4.60 5.42 40.23
CA GLU A 24 -5.21 5.79 38.96
C GLU A 24 -4.32 6.87 38.32
N PRO A 25 -4.08 6.82 36.99
CA PRO A 25 -3.42 7.94 36.33
C PRO A 25 -4.18 9.22 36.67
N PRO A 26 -3.49 10.34 36.97
CA PRO A 26 -4.17 11.57 37.36
C PRO A 26 -5.18 11.92 36.26
N LYS A 27 -6.47 11.78 36.60
CA LYS A 27 -7.56 12.06 35.67
C LYS A 27 -7.46 13.55 35.34
N LEU A 28 -7.26 13.85 34.06
CA LEU A 28 -7.37 15.21 33.54
C LEU A 28 -8.83 15.63 33.73
N VAL A 29 -9.13 16.29 34.85
CA VAL A 29 -10.42 16.93 35.07
C VAL A 29 -10.39 18.19 34.22
N THR A 30 -10.96 18.11 33.02
CA THR A 30 -11.30 19.32 32.29
C THR A 30 -12.44 20.00 33.04
N PRO A 31 -12.32 21.28 33.42
CA PRO A 31 -13.47 22.00 33.92
C PRO A 31 -14.57 21.90 32.86
N PHE A 32 -15.80 21.61 33.30
CA PHE A 32 -16.96 21.63 32.41
C PHE A 32 -17.15 23.07 31.94
N ILE A 33 -16.59 23.40 30.78
CA ILE A 33 -16.85 24.66 30.12
C ILE A 33 -18.30 24.54 29.61
N GLN A 34 -19.12 25.54 29.89
CA GLN A 34 -20.47 25.59 29.35
C GLN A 34 -20.37 25.94 27.86
N LYS A 35 -20.95 25.13 27.00
CA LYS A 35 -20.97 25.37 25.55
C LYS A 35 -21.72 26.68 25.29
N VAL A 36 -21.00 27.77 25.08
CA VAL A 36 -21.58 29.01 24.56
C VAL A 36 -21.91 28.75 23.09
N GLU A 37 -23.18 28.85 22.73
CA GLU A 37 -23.69 28.44 21.39
C GLU A 37 -23.22 29.35 20.25
N THR A 38 -22.63 30.50 20.56
CA THR A 38 -22.24 31.53 19.60
C THR A 38 -20.79 31.93 19.79
N TYR A 39 -19.90 31.18 19.12
CA TYR A 39 -18.55 31.67 18.83
C TYR A 39 -18.49 32.06 17.36
N ASP A 40 -18.11 33.31 17.08
CA ASP A 40 -17.81 33.72 15.72
C ASP A 40 -16.55 32.99 15.26
N SER A 41 -16.72 32.07 14.31
CA SER A 41 -15.64 31.23 13.79
C SER A 41 -14.56 32.04 13.07
N VAL A 42 -14.87 33.29 12.71
CA VAL A 42 -14.02 34.21 11.97
C VAL A 42 -14.16 35.62 12.56
N VAL A 43 -13.05 36.18 13.06
CA VAL A 43 -13.02 37.50 13.70
C VAL A 43 -12.02 38.40 12.99
N ARG A 44 -12.36 39.68 12.82
CA ARG A 44 -11.43 40.70 12.31
C ARG A 44 -10.75 41.39 13.48
N ILE A 45 -9.48 41.09 13.67
CA ILE A 45 -8.66 41.73 14.72
C ILE A 45 -8.16 43.07 14.18
N ALA A 46 -8.32 44.14 14.95
CA ALA A 46 -7.83 45.45 14.54
C ALA A 46 -6.32 45.40 14.27
N GLY A 47 -5.87 45.85 13.09
CA GLY A 47 -4.47 45.81 12.67
C GLY A 47 -4.02 44.53 11.95
N SER A 48 -4.88 43.51 11.78
CA SER A 48 -4.56 42.36 10.94
C SER A 48 -4.87 42.62 9.45
N LEU A 49 -4.06 42.03 8.56
CA LEU A 49 -4.19 42.14 7.10
C LEU A 49 -5.41 41.38 6.53
N GLY A 50 -6.12 40.62 7.37
CA GLY A 50 -7.29 39.82 6.99
C GLY A 50 -8.07 39.33 8.21
N GLN A 51 -9.07 38.48 7.96
CA GLN A 51 -9.86 37.85 9.02
C GLN A 51 -9.11 36.65 9.61
N VAL A 52 -9.19 36.47 10.93
CA VAL A 52 -8.55 35.39 11.67
C VAL A 52 -9.61 34.42 12.15
N ALA A 53 -9.47 33.14 11.83
CA ALA A 53 -10.43 32.12 12.22
C ALA A 53 -10.07 31.47 13.56
N VAL A 54 -11.03 31.44 14.49
CA VAL A 54 -10.85 31.03 15.89
C VAL A 54 -11.14 29.54 16.05
N SER A 55 -10.20 28.79 16.65
CA SER A 55 -10.43 27.39 17.03
C SER A 55 -10.82 27.36 18.51
N THR A 56 -11.95 26.72 18.83
CA THR A 56 -12.35 26.50 20.23
C THR A 56 -12.01 25.08 20.65
N CYS A 57 -12.04 24.79 21.95
CA CYS A 57 -11.95 23.41 22.45
C CYS A 57 -13.13 22.52 22.02
N TYR A 58 -14.23 23.11 21.51
CA TYR A 58 -15.37 22.39 20.93
C TYR A 58 -15.29 22.23 19.41
N SER A 59 -14.38 22.97 18.76
CA SER A 59 -14.13 22.92 17.32
C SER A 59 -12.63 22.91 17.03
N PRO A 60 -11.88 21.91 17.53
CA PRO A 60 -10.45 21.82 17.24
C PRO A 60 -10.27 21.64 15.73
N ARG A 61 -9.43 22.47 15.11
CA ARG A 61 -8.96 22.17 13.75
C ARG A 61 -8.18 20.86 13.80
N ARG A 62 -8.50 19.92 12.90
CA ARG A 62 -7.67 18.73 12.70
C ARG A 62 -6.29 19.18 12.21
N ALA A 63 -5.30 19.25 13.12
CA ALA A 63 -3.94 19.67 12.77
C ALA A 63 -3.19 18.59 11.97
N ILE A 64 -3.66 17.34 12.03
CA ILE A 64 -3.02 16.18 11.42
C ILE A 64 -4.13 15.36 10.74
N ASP A 65 -4.18 15.38 9.41
CA ASP A 65 -4.88 14.36 8.63
C ASP A 65 -3.90 13.22 8.38
N ALA A 66 -3.59 12.49 9.44
CA ALA A 66 -2.90 11.22 9.28
C ALA A 66 -3.94 10.28 8.69
N VAL A 67 -4.00 10.23 7.35
CA VAL A 67 -4.49 9.06 6.64
C VAL A 67 -3.75 7.89 7.27
N HIS A 68 -4.44 7.14 8.11
CA HIS A 68 -3.90 5.95 8.76
C HIS A 68 -3.58 4.99 7.61
N HIS A 69 -2.35 5.00 7.13
CA HIS A 69 -1.73 3.84 6.49
C HIS A 69 -1.48 2.79 7.58
N SER A 70 -2.52 2.41 8.31
CA SER A 70 -2.47 1.22 9.16
C SER A 70 -2.88 0.06 8.29
N LEU A 71 -1.88 -0.74 7.94
CA LEU A 71 -1.97 -2.19 7.89
C LEU A 71 -3.17 -2.69 8.71
N VAL A 72 -4.26 -3.05 8.06
CA VAL A 72 -5.31 -3.85 8.69
C VAL A 72 -4.87 -5.29 8.56
N GLU A 73 -3.95 -5.69 9.42
CA GLU A 73 -3.98 -7.05 9.94
C GLU A 73 -5.23 -7.18 10.81
N GLU A 74 -5.96 -8.25 10.52
CA GLU A 74 -7.11 -8.84 11.18
C GLU A 74 -7.28 -8.57 12.68
N VAL A 75 -7.96 -7.48 13.08
CA VAL A 75 -8.82 -7.52 14.28
C VAL A 75 -10.03 -6.61 14.08
N GLY A 76 -11.22 -7.20 14.18
CA GLY A 76 -12.51 -6.57 13.89
C GLY A 76 -12.72 -5.22 14.59
N CYS A 77 -13.05 -4.21 13.79
CA CYS A 77 -13.63 -2.97 14.27
C CYS A 77 -14.95 -2.71 13.54
N ASN A 78 -16.05 -2.77 14.30
CA ASN A 78 -17.43 -2.54 13.87
C ASN A 78 -17.72 -1.07 13.48
N HIS A 79 -16.71 -0.20 13.41
CA HIS A 79 -16.86 1.23 13.13
C HIS A 79 -16.76 1.62 11.65
N CYS A 80 -16.53 0.66 10.76
CA CYS A 80 -16.55 0.91 9.32
C CYS A 80 -17.83 0.37 8.66
N ALA A 81 -18.94 0.20 9.39
CA ALA A 81 -20.20 -0.35 8.87
C ALA A 81 -20.89 0.54 7.81
N PHE A 82 -20.48 1.82 7.68
CA PHE A 82 -21.11 2.78 6.76
C PHE A 82 -20.41 2.98 5.41
N LEU A 83 -19.18 2.48 5.25
CA LEU A 83 -18.53 2.40 3.93
C LEU A 83 -18.77 0.99 3.40
N SER A 84 -19.61 0.91 2.36
CA SER A 84 -20.07 -0.30 1.68
C SER A 84 -19.05 -1.44 1.75
N PRO A 85 -19.45 -2.67 2.17
CA PRO A 85 -18.59 -3.85 2.15
C PRO A 85 -17.85 -4.03 0.81
N LEU A 86 -18.49 -3.62 -0.28
CA LEU A 86 -17.96 -3.63 -1.64
C LEU A 86 -16.73 -2.73 -1.82
N LEU A 87 -16.69 -1.56 -1.17
CA LEU A 87 -15.59 -0.59 -1.31
C LEU A 87 -14.34 -1.05 -0.55
N LYS A 88 -14.52 -1.72 0.60
CA LYS A 88 -13.41 -2.35 1.33
C LYS A 88 -12.87 -3.58 0.61
N ALA A 89 -13.74 -4.38 0.01
CA ALA A 89 -13.34 -5.54 -0.78
C ALA A 89 -12.64 -5.12 -2.10
N ALA A 90 -13.15 -4.11 -2.80
CA ALA A 90 -12.51 -3.58 -4.00
C ALA A 90 -11.15 -2.92 -3.70
N GLY A 91 -11.03 -2.20 -2.58
CA GLY A 91 -9.76 -1.64 -2.10
C GLY A 91 -8.74 -2.72 -1.74
N SER A 92 -9.16 -3.81 -1.10
CA SER A 92 -8.26 -4.91 -0.73
C SER A 92 -7.79 -5.71 -1.96
N HIS A 93 -8.65 -5.92 -2.96
CA HIS A 93 -8.28 -6.58 -4.20
C HIS A 93 -7.26 -5.77 -5.01
N ARG A 94 -7.50 -4.46 -5.18
CA ARG A 94 -6.55 -3.55 -5.83
C ARG A 94 -5.21 -3.51 -5.09
N LEU A 95 -5.23 -3.42 -3.76
CA LEU A 95 -4.00 -3.41 -2.96
C LEU A 95 -3.21 -4.73 -3.11
N ARG A 96 -3.91 -5.87 -3.13
CA ARG A 96 -3.28 -7.19 -3.38
C ARG A 96 -2.63 -7.25 -4.76
N ALA A 97 -3.32 -6.76 -5.80
CA ALA A 97 -2.78 -6.70 -7.15
C ALA A 97 -1.51 -5.83 -7.21
N LEU A 98 -1.53 -4.64 -6.59
CA LEU A 98 -0.37 -3.75 -6.51
C LEU A 98 0.80 -4.38 -5.75
N HIS A 99 0.55 -4.97 -4.59
CA HIS A 99 1.58 -5.67 -3.81
C HIS A 99 2.21 -6.82 -4.62
N ARG A 100 1.39 -7.59 -5.34
CA ARG A 100 1.87 -8.65 -6.22
C ARG A 100 2.72 -8.10 -7.37
N ILE A 101 2.30 -6.98 -7.99
CA ILE A 101 3.10 -6.30 -9.03
C ILE A 101 4.46 -5.91 -8.47
N GLU A 102 4.52 -5.30 -7.27
CA GLU A 102 5.79 -4.92 -6.65
C GLU A 102 6.70 -6.13 -6.45
N LYS A 103 6.17 -7.23 -5.90
CA LYS A 103 6.94 -8.45 -5.67
C LYS A 103 7.52 -9.01 -6.96
N LEU A 104 6.71 -9.14 -8.01
CA LEU A 104 7.15 -9.65 -9.31
C LEU A 104 8.16 -8.71 -9.97
N PHE A 105 8.01 -7.40 -9.79
CA PHE A 105 8.92 -6.41 -10.37
C PHE A 105 10.31 -6.51 -9.74
N LEU A 106 10.39 -6.75 -8.43
CA LEU A 106 11.68 -6.99 -7.75
C LEU A 106 12.37 -8.23 -8.30
N GLN A 107 11.65 -9.34 -8.46
CA GLN A 107 12.19 -10.57 -9.06
C GLN A 107 12.67 -10.34 -10.50
N LEU A 108 11.95 -9.57 -11.30
CA LEU A 108 12.38 -9.22 -12.66
C LEU A 108 13.68 -8.41 -12.66
N LEU A 109 13.84 -7.48 -11.70
CA LEU A 109 15.08 -6.70 -11.57
C LEU A 109 16.27 -7.61 -11.20
N GLU A 110 16.06 -8.67 -10.42
CA GLU A 110 17.10 -9.66 -10.12
C GLU A 110 17.54 -10.39 -11.39
N VAL A 111 16.59 -10.86 -12.22
CA VAL A 111 16.84 -11.49 -13.52
C VAL A 111 17.63 -10.58 -14.48
N GLU A 112 17.26 -9.30 -14.55
CA GLU A 112 17.98 -8.35 -15.40
C GLU A 112 19.39 -8.04 -14.87
N ALA A 113 19.55 -7.95 -13.55
CA ALA A 113 20.85 -7.74 -12.92
C ALA A 113 21.78 -8.95 -13.08
N THR A 114 21.26 -10.18 -12.98
CA THR A 114 22.03 -11.40 -13.25
C THR A 114 22.43 -11.47 -14.72
N GLN A 115 21.54 -11.12 -15.65
CA GLN A 115 21.87 -11.03 -17.08
C GLN A 115 22.98 -10.01 -17.36
N GLN A 116 22.93 -8.83 -16.74
CA GLN A 116 23.96 -7.81 -16.89
C GLN A 116 25.32 -8.30 -16.36
N LYS A 117 25.33 -9.00 -15.22
CA LYS A 117 26.55 -9.63 -14.68
C LYS A 117 27.09 -10.72 -15.60
N MET A 118 26.22 -11.55 -16.19
CA MET A 118 26.62 -12.59 -17.16
C MET A 118 27.27 -12.00 -18.40
N SER A 119 26.79 -10.85 -18.89
CA SER A 119 27.40 -10.18 -20.06
C SER A 119 28.82 -9.66 -19.80
N LEU A 120 29.23 -9.57 -18.53
CA LEU A 120 30.55 -9.13 -18.09
C LEU A 120 31.42 -10.28 -17.55
N ALA A 121 30.86 -11.49 -17.37
CA ALA A 121 31.52 -12.62 -16.73
C ALA A 121 32.25 -13.53 -17.74
N LEU A 122 33.29 -14.21 -17.25
CA LEU A 122 34.12 -15.16 -18.01
C LEU A 122 33.31 -16.41 -18.44
N GLU A 123 33.58 -16.97 -19.62
CA GLU A 123 32.81 -18.04 -20.28
C GLU A 123 32.59 -19.31 -19.41
N GLU A 124 33.46 -19.61 -18.45
CA GLU A 124 33.43 -20.86 -17.68
C GLU A 124 32.29 -20.95 -16.65
N GLN A 125 31.72 -19.83 -16.20
CA GLN A 125 30.59 -19.81 -15.23
C GLN A 125 29.22 -19.57 -15.89
N GLN A 126 29.18 -19.32 -17.20
CA GLN A 126 27.94 -19.02 -17.93
C GLN A 126 26.83 -20.08 -17.82
N PRO A 127 27.10 -21.41 -17.90
CA PRO A 127 26.02 -22.39 -17.99
C PRO A 127 25.17 -22.47 -16.72
N CYS A 128 25.82 -22.49 -15.54
CA CYS A 128 25.13 -22.57 -14.25
C CYS A 128 24.32 -21.30 -13.96
N CYS A 129 24.87 -20.13 -14.29
CA CYS A 129 24.18 -18.86 -14.14
C CYS A 129 22.97 -18.74 -15.07
N GLN A 130 23.06 -19.24 -16.31
CA GLN A 130 21.95 -19.23 -17.27
C GLN A 130 20.78 -20.10 -16.82
N GLU A 131 21.05 -21.27 -16.23
CA GLU A 131 20.04 -22.17 -15.71
C GLU A 131 19.28 -21.54 -14.53
N GLN A 132 19.99 -20.92 -13.58
CA GLN A 132 19.38 -20.18 -12.47
C GLN A 132 18.46 -19.05 -12.95
N LYS A 133 18.92 -18.26 -13.94
CA LYS A 133 18.09 -17.21 -14.54
C LYS A 133 16.84 -17.78 -15.21
N SER A 134 16.98 -18.87 -15.97
CA SER A 134 15.83 -19.52 -16.61
C SER A 134 14.82 -20.00 -15.58
N GLN A 135 15.28 -20.51 -14.44
CA GLN A 135 14.42 -20.93 -13.34
C GLN A 135 13.71 -19.74 -12.68
N GLU A 136 14.40 -18.62 -12.45
CA GLU A 136 13.77 -17.40 -11.92
C GLU A 136 12.70 -16.85 -12.86
N VAL A 137 12.96 -16.82 -14.17
CA VAL A 137 11.99 -16.39 -15.18
C VAL A 137 10.77 -17.31 -15.17
N GLU A 138 10.96 -18.62 -15.06
CA GLU A 138 9.88 -19.60 -14.97
C GLU A 138 9.01 -19.36 -13.73
N LEU A 139 9.62 -19.05 -12.58
CA LEU A 139 8.90 -18.71 -11.36
C LEU A 139 8.06 -17.44 -11.53
N ILE A 140 8.60 -16.40 -12.19
CA ILE A 140 7.85 -15.17 -12.49
C ILE A 140 6.66 -15.50 -13.41
N TYR A 141 6.88 -16.29 -14.46
CA TYR A 141 5.82 -16.68 -15.40
C TYR A 141 4.68 -17.46 -14.72
N GLN A 142 5.01 -18.46 -13.89
CA GLN A 142 4.02 -19.19 -13.11
C GLN A 142 3.28 -18.27 -12.14
N ALA A 143 4.01 -17.34 -11.51
CA ALA A 143 3.43 -16.40 -10.58
C ALA A 143 2.52 -15.35 -11.24
N LEU A 144 2.58 -15.15 -12.57
CA LEU A 144 1.59 -14.35 -13.32
C LEU A 144 0.21 -15.02 -13.39
N LYS A 145 0.12 -16.34 -13.17
CA LYS A 145 -1.13 -17.12 -13.16
C LYS A 145 -2.02 -16.87 -14.39
N ILE A 146 -1.40 -16.90 -15.58
CA ILE A 146 -2.11 -16.69 -16.84
C ILE A 146 -3.10 -17.85 -17.05
N ARG A 147 -4.39 -17.57 -16.90
CA ARG A 147 -5.46 -18.53 -17.17
C ARG A 147 -5.64 -18.71 -18.66
N ALA A 148 -6.10 -19.90 -19.05
CA ALA A 148 -6.55 -20.14 -20.41
C ALA A 148 -7.74 -19.20 -20.71
N CYS A 149 -7.91 -18.80 -21.98
CA CYS A 149 -8.99 -17.93 -22.41
C CYS A 149 -10.35 -18.59 -22.09
N SER A 150 -10.92 -18.28 -20.93
CA SER A 150 -12.22 -18.75 -20.47
C SER A 150 -13.17 -17.56 -20.37
N ASN A 151 -14.46 -17.79 -20.58
CA ASN A 151 -15.50 -16.75 -20.51
C ASN A 151 -15.83 -16.31 -19.06
N GLU A 152 -14.91 -16.51 -18.14
CA GLU A 152 -15.07 -16.14 -16.73
C GLU A 152 -14.94 -14.63 -16.54
N GLU A 153 -15.36 -14.12 -15.38
CA GLU A 153 -15.38 -12.69 -15.07
C GLU A 153 -13.97 -12.08 -15.15
N GLU A 154 -13.70 -11.29 -16.20
CA GLU A 154 -12.41 -10.64 -16.48
C GLU A 154 -11.90 -9.76 -15.33
N ALA A 155 -12.80 -9.29 -14.47
CA ALA A 155 -12.49 -8.49 -13.29
C ALA A 155 -11.81 -9.31 -12.16
N GLU A 156 -11.99 -10.62 -12.14
CA GLU A 156 -11.41 -11.52 -11.14
C GLU A 156 -10.12 -12.20 -11.64
N ASP A 157 -9.76 -12.02 -12.91
CA ASP A 157 -8.54 -12.59 -13.47
C ASP A 157 -7.29 -11.83 -12.97
N GLU A 158 -6.46 -12.52 -12.20
CA GLU A 158 -5.26 -11.98 -11.57
C GLU A 158 -4.22 -11.43 -12.58
N PHE A 159 -4.18 -11.94 -13.82
CA PHE A 159 -3.28 -11.46 -14.86
C PHE A 159 -3.86 -10.22 -15.55
N LEU A 160 -5.16 -10.20 -15.85
CA LEU A 160 -5.82 -9.01 -16.41
C LEU A 160 -5.80 -7.83 -15.44
N GLN A 161 -6.00 -8.07 -14.13
CA GLN A 161 -5.87 -7.02 -13.12
C GLN A 161 -4.47 -6.42 -13.05
N LEU A 162 -3.43 -7.24 -13.28
CA LEU A 162 -2.06 -6.75 -13.40
C LEU A 162 -1.90 -5.84 -14.62
N LEU A 163 -2.49 -6.21 -15.76
CA LEU A 163 -2.44 -5.41 -16.99
C LEU A 163 -3.26 -4.12 -16.92
N CYS A 164 -4.25 -4.03 -16.02
CA CYS A 164 -4.99 -2.78 -15.75
C CYS A 164 -4.16 -1.71 -15.03
N VAL A 165 -2.92 -2.01 -14.63
CA VAL A 165 -2.03 -1.08 -13.93
C VAL A 165 -0.83 -0.75 -14.80
N ARG A 166 -0.53 0.54 -14.98
CA ARG A 166 0.64 1.02 -15.76
C ARG A 166 1.97 0.31 -15.43
N LYS A 167 2.26 0.05 -14.15
CA LYS A 167 3.47 -0.68 -13.74
C LYS A 167 3.43 -2.15 -14.11
N GLY A 168 2.26 -2.79 -14.06
CA GLY A 168 2.06 -4.17 -14.50
C GLY A 168 2.28 -4.32 -16.00
N LYS A 169 1.78 -3.39 -16.83
CA LYS A 169 2.08 -3.36 -18.28
C LYS A 169 3.59 -3.28 -18.56
N LYS A 170 4.29 -2.39 -17.85
CA LYS A 170 5.75 -2.26 -17.95
C LYS A 170 6.48 -3.53 -17.51
N LEU A 171 5.99 -4.20 -16.47
CA LEU A 171 6.51 -5.49 -16.02
C LEU A 171 6.39 -6.54 -17.13
N THR A 172 5.19 -6.71 -17.70
CA THR A 172 4.96 -7.68 -18.77
C THR A 172 5.82 -7.37 -20.01
N ALA A 173 5.89 -6.10 -20.41
CA ALA A 173 6.70 -5.68 -21.56
C ALA A 173 8.20 -5.98 -21.38
N ARG A 174 8.74 -5.78 -20.17
CA ARG A 174 10.15 -6.09 -19.85
C ARG A 174 10.41 -7.58 -19.63
N LEU A 175 9.40 -8.34 -19.21
CA LEU A 175 9.51 -9.78 -19.04
C LEU A 175 9.54 -10.52 -20.38
N LEU A 176 8.79 -10.05 -21.38
CA LEU A 176 8.64 -10.72 -22.69
C LEU A 176 9.96 -11.17 -23.34
N PRO A 177 11.03 -10.37 -23.40
CA PRO A 177 12.32 -10.79 -24.00
C PRO A 177 13.04 -11.91 -23.24
N HIS A 178 12.64 -12.20 -22.00
CA HIS A 178 13.26 -13.24 -21.18
C HIS A 178 12.51 -14.57 -21.24
N LEU A 179 11.27 -14.58 -21.72
CA LEU A 179 10.41 -15.75 -21.77
C LEU A 179 10.75 -16.66 -22.96
N THR A 180 10.32 -17.92 -22.88
CA THR A 180 10.33 -18.81 -24.04
C THR A 180 9.30 -18.35 -25.07
N GLN A 181 9.47 -18.75 -26.33
CA GLN A 181 8.55 -18.39 -27.40
C GLN A 181 7.11 -18.82 -27.07
N GLU A 182 6.91 -20.04 -26.57
CA GLU A 182 5.59 -20.57 -26.20
C GLU A 182 4.91 -19.72 -25.11
N GLN A 183 5.68 -19.27 -24.11
CA GLN A 183 5.17 -18.43 -23.03
C GLN A 183 4.77 -17.04 -23.52
N ALA A 184 5.60 -16.43 -24.38
CA ALA A 184 5.31 -15.14 -24.98
C ALA A 184 4.07 -15.21 -25.88
N GLU A 185 3.93 -16.26 -26.69
CA GLU A 185 2.75 -16.51 -27.52
C GLU A 185 1.49 -16.63 -26.66
N LYS A 186 1.54 -17.39 -25.56
CA LYS A 186 0.40 -17.52 -24.65
C LYS A 186 -0.01 -16.19 -24.04
N ILE A 187 0.95 -15.38 -23.59
CA ILE A 187 0.69 -14.03 -23.06
C ILE A 187 0.00 -13.16 -24.12
N LEU A 188 0.57 -13.13 -25.33
CA LEU A 188 0.04 -12.33 -26.43
C LEU A 188 -1.36 -12.76 -26.82
N LEU A 189 -1.63 -14.06 -26.86
CA LEU A 189 -2.95 -14.62 -27.16
C LEU A 189 -3.97 -14.20 -26.10
N THR A 190 -3.64 -14.30 -24.81
CA THR A 190 -4.50 -13.84 -23.72
C THR A 190 -4.77 -12.33 -23.81
N ILE A 191 -3.73 -11.51 -24.04
CA ILE A 191 -3.88 -10.05 -24.19
C ILE A 191 -4.78 -9.72 -25.37
N THR A 192 -4.59 -10.41 -26.50
CA THR A 192 -5.37 -10.17 -27.73
C THR A 192 -6.83 -10.55 -27.53
N HIS A 193 -7.10 -11.67 -26.86
CA HIS A 193 -8.45 -12.13 -26.54
C HIS A 193 -9.20 -11.11 -25.67
N HIS A 194 -8.53 -10.53 -24.66
CA HIS A 194 -9.12 -9.57 -23.72
C HIS A 194 -8.84 -8.10 -24.07
N LEU A 195 -8.38 -7.81 -25.30
CA LEU A 195 -8.00 -6.46 -25.71
C LEU A 195 -9.15 -5.43 -25.54
N PRO A 196 -10.41 -5.74 -25.91
CA PRO A 196 -11.51 -4.80 -25.71
C PRO A 196 -11.73 -4.40 -24.25
N PHE A 197 -11.51 -5.33 -23.31
CA PHE A 197 -11.60 -5.06 -21.88
C PHE A 197 -10.47 -4.16 -21.41
N LEU A 198 -9.23 -4.50 -21.78
CA LEU A 198 -8.04 -3.73 -21.41
C LEU A 198 -8.10 -2.30 -21.95
N MET A 199 -8.51 -2.10 -23.20
CA MET A 199 -8.65 -0.77 -23.80
C MET A 199 -9.65 0.13 -23.05
N LYS A 200 -10.76 -0.43 -22.55
CA LYS A 200 -11.73 0.34 -21.75
C LYS A 200 -11.14 0.82 -20.43
N LYS A 201 -10.23 0.06 -19.83
CA LYS A 201 -9.55 0.40 -18.57
C LYS A 201 -8.41 1.39 -18.78
N ASP A 202 -7.76 1.34 -19.94
CA ASP A 202 -6.61 2.18 -20.28
C ASP A 202 -6.95 3.65 -20.55
N MET A 203 -8.20 3.96 -20.90
CA MET A 203 -8.64 5.35 -21.14
C MET A 203 -8.49 6.30 -19.93
N LEU A 204 -8.18 5.77 -18.74
CA LEU A 204 -7.98 6.54 -17.51
C LEU A 204 -6.50 6.75 -17.14
N ASP A 205 -5.58 6.07 -17.84
CA ASP A 205 -4.15 6.01 -17.51
C ASP A 205 -3.27 6.89 -18.45
N GLU A 206 -3.84 7.44 -19.53
CA GLU A 206 -3.18 8.36 -20.48
C GLU A 206 -3.23 9.83 -20.05
#